data_AF-A0A059EXM2-F1
#
_entry.id   AF-A0A059EXM2-F1
#
_cell.length_a   1.000
_cell.length_b   1.000
_cell.length_c   1.000
_cell.angle_alpha   90.00
_cell.angle_beta   90.00
_cell.angle_gamma   90.00
#
_symmetry.space_group_name_H-M   'P 1'
#
loop_
_entity.id
_entity.type
_entity.pdbx_description
1 polymer ?
#
loop_
_entity_poly.entity_id
_entity_poly.type
_entity_poly.pdbx_seq_one_letter_code
_entity_poly.pdbx_strand_id
1 'polypeptide(L)'
;MGEEAFQTYYKFTDETMDFLKKPQIKTFRINRSHKFHNLVEELALKLGCKRHESFNDLFTLPKEIGYYKAWDNENSIRVEKSIHKKTFSLMAETGLIYYQEVSSFLPVYLLDVKREHKVLDMCSSPGSKTTQLISMTDFLVANEPNNKRRNVLITNTSKFDTSNLIVTNYDGRFFPTKFKFDRILCDVPCSSDGTIRKDPSILKFWNINKSKGLAKLQAQILKRSLELLEEDGIAIYSTCTFNKMENEDVLEEVLDHNYEILDVTNKLNNFKVRRGLTEKTYNAMRIFPEDNDTGGFFICVIRKIPKEDKKINPIKNESKDFNLTNSKIEFVDDSFISSIKVNYPMNSNQSFFKNSINSLKKINTCLVPLLNYTHDVAGVKAFDLIKINNTKIWRPLQINYELCIDKQLLYSLLKDEFIDYPSERTGFIGVFYDNINLICYLTGNKMKAYVNNKFKEILLILLFN
;
A
#
# COMPACT_ATOMS: atom_id res chain seq x y z
N MET A 1 22.38 14.27 -25.42
CA MET A 1 22.74 13.01 -24.74
C MET A 1 21.52 12.27 -24.18
N GLY A 2 21.11 12.45 -22.91
CA GLY A 2 20.08 11.59 -22.28
C GLY A 2 18.71 11.60 -22.97
N GLU A 3 18.09 12.78 -23.10
CA GLU A 3 16.79 12.95 -23.77
C GLU A 3 16.84 12.57 -25.27
N GLU A 4 17.91 12.96 -25.95
CA GLU A 4 18.20 12.64 -27.35
C GLU A 4 18.31 11.12 -27.59
N ALA A 5 18.98 10.39 -26.70
CA ALA A 5 19.08 8.93 -26.74
C ALA A 5 17.74 8.26 -26.43
N PHE A 6 16.96 8.82 -25.49
CA PHE A 6 15.59 8.38 -25.20
C PHE A 6 14.68 8.52 -26.43
N GLN A 7 14.67 9.69 -27.08
CA GLN A 7 13.90 9.94 -28.30
C GLN A 7 14.33 9.01 -29.45
N THR A 8 15.65 8.87 -29.66
CA THR A 8 16.23 8.00 -30.72
C THR A 8 15.90 6.52 -30.52
N TYR A 9 15.87 6.06 -29.26
CA TYR A 9 15.55 4.68 -28.90
C TYR A 9 14.06 4.38 -29.05
N TYR A 10 13.20 5.21 -28.46
CA TYR A 10 11.76 4.94 -28.41
C TYR A 10 11.01 5.32 -29.69
N LYS A 11 11.48 6.31 -30.45
CA LYS A 11 10.84 6.82 -31.67
C LYS A 11 9.35 7.13 -31.49
N PHE A 12 9.01 7.68 -30.32
CA PHE A 12 7.66 8.13 -30.01
C PHE A 12 7.21 9.27 -30.94
N THR A 13 5.91 9.40 -31.13
CA THR A 13 5.31 10.52 -31.87
C THR A 13 5.49 11.84 -31.12
N ASP A 14 5.44 12.96 -31.85
CA ASP A 14 5.47 14.30 -31.25
C ASP A 14 4.36 14.48 -30.21
N GLU A 15 3.17 13.92 -30.45
CA GLU A 15 2.05 13.89 -29.49
C GLU A 15 2.43 13.21 -28.17
N THR A 16 3.01 12.00 -28.23
CA THR A 16 3.48 11.27 -27.04
C THR A 16 4.55 12.08 -26.29
N MET A 17 5.48 12.69 -27.03
CA MET A 17 6.54 13.53 -26.47
C MET A 17 6.00 14.81 -25.81
N ASP A 18 4.97 15.44 -26.39
CA ASP A 18 4.28 16.58 -25.80
C ASP A 18 3.49 16.19 -24.56
N PHE A 19 2.87 15.00 -24.52
CA PHE A 19 2.25 14.51 -23.29
C PHE A 19 3.26 14.20 -22.19
N LEU A 20 4.43 13.64 -22.52
CA LEU A 20 5.54 13.47 -21.56
C LEU A 20 6.04 14.80 -20.99
N LYS A 21 5.94 15.90 -21.76
CA LYS A 21 6.28 17.27 -21.35
C LYS A 21 5.18 18.00 -20.57
N LYS A 22 3.96 17.46 -20.50
CA LYS A 22 2.85 18.08 -19.72
C LYS A 22 2.89 17.63 -18.25
N PRO A 23 2.76 18.55 -17.27
CA PRO A 23 2.51 18.21 -15.86
C PRO A 23 1.40 17.17 -15.70
N GLN A 24 1.61 16.17 -14.85
CA GLN A 24 0.59 15.16 -14.57
C GLN A 24 -0.44 15.62 -13.52
N ILE A 25 -1.68 15.15 -13.67
CA ILE A 25 -2.76 15.25 -12.68
C ILE A 25 -2.48 14.33 -11.47
N LYS A 26 -2.52 14.89 -10.26
CA LYS A 26 -2.47 14.14 -8.99
C LYS A 26 -3.84 13.54 -8.67
N THR A 27 -3.79 12.25 -8.39
CA THR A 27 -4.88 11.45 -7.83
C THR A 27 -4.50 10.95 -6.43
N PHE A 28 -5.52 10.66 -5.62
CA PHE A 28 -5.38 10.03 -4.30
C PHE A 28 -6.50 9.04 -4.05
N ARG A 29 -6.27 8.08 -3.15
CA ARG A 29 -7.34 7.25 -2.57
C ARG A 29 -7.66 7.73 -1.16
N ILE A 30 -8.90 7.49 -0.72
CA ILE A 30 -9.28 7.64 0.69
C ILE A 30 -8.96 6.33 1.42
N ASN A 31 -8.47 6.40 2.65
CA ASN A 31 -8.23 5.22 3.46
C ASN A 31 -9.55 4.65 3.99
N ARG A 32 -10.10 3.66 3.29
CA ARG A 32 -11.37 3.00 3.62
C ARG A 32 -11.36 2.21 4.94
N SER A 33 -10.20 1.85 5.50
CA SER A 33 -10.17 1.22 6.85
C SER A 33 -10.22 2.26 7.99
N HIS A 34 -10.01 3.55 7.71
CA HIS A 34 -10.10 4.58 8.72
C HIS A 34 -11.54 5.05 8.92
N LYS A 35 -12.05 5.01 10.15
CA LYS A 35 -13.41 5.41 10.58
C LYS A 35 -13.87 6.85 10.25
N PHE A 36 -13.05 7.65 9.57
CA PHE A 36 -13.41 8.99 9.10
C PHE A 36 -13.55 9.05 7.57
N HIS A 37 -13.50 7.92 6.86
CA HIS A 37 -13.52 7.89 5.38
C HIS A 37 -14.70 8.68 4.79
N ASN A 38 -15.89 8.64 5.39
CA ASN A 38 -17.06 9.42 4.93
C ASN A 38 -16.84 10.94 5.08
N LEU A 39 -16.38 11.41 6.24
CA LEU A 39 -16.10 12.84 6.46
C LEU A 39 -14.95 13.34 5.57
N VAL A 40 -13.95 12.49 5.32
CA VAL A 40 -12.84 12.78 4.40
C VAL A 40 -13.33 12.85 2.96
N GLU A 41 -14.31 12.04 2.58
CA GLU A 41 -14.94 12.00 1.25
C GLU A 41 -15.86 13.20 1.02
N GLU A 42 -16.73 13.53 1.98
CA GLU A 42 -17.52 14.76 1.99
C GLU A 42 -16.63 16.01 1.91
N LEU A 43 -15.57 16.07 2.72
CA LEU A 43 -14.62 17.18 2.71
C LEU A 43 -13.85 17.26 1.39
N ALA A 44 -13.41 16.13 0.82
CA ALA A 44 -12.76 16.12 -0.49
C ALA A 44 -13.67 16.69 -1.59
N LEU A 45 -14.95 16.31 -1.59
CA LEU A 45 -15.96 16.82 -2.54
C LEU A 45 -16.27 18.32 -2.30
N LYS A 46 -16.44 18.75 -1.05
CA LYS A 46 -16.57 20.18 -0.67
C LYS A 46 -15.36 21.01 -1.14
N LEU A 47 -14.16 20.44 -1.08
CA LEU A 47 -12.90 21.04 -1.54
C LEU A 47 -12.71 20.96 -3.08
N GLY A 48 -13.73 20.54 -3.84
CA GLY A 48 -13.72 20.53 -5.31
C GLY A 48 -13.02 19.32 -5.95
N CYS A 49 -12.66 18.29 -5.19
CA CYS A 49 -12.17 17.05 -5.76
C CYS A 49 -13.28 16.34 -6.54
N LYS A 50 -12.91 15.59 -7.57
CA LYS A 50 -13.86 14.75 -8.34
C LYS A 50 -13.47 13.28 -8.20
N ARG A 51 -14.46 12.38 -8.17
CA ARG A 51 -14.21 10.94 -8.36
C ARG A 51 -13.59 10.71 -9.73
N HIS A 52 -12.71 9.73 -9.85
CA HIS A 52 -12.18 9.30 -11.14
C HIS A 52 -13.24 8.50 -11.91
N GLU A 53 -13.48 8.85 -13.17
CA GLU A 53 -14.62 8.36 -13.97
C GLU A 53 -14.66 6.83 -14.08
N SER A 54 -13.50 6.18 -14.22
CA SER A 54 -13.38 4.71 -14.27
C SER A 54 -13.30 4.00 -12.89
N PHE A 55 -12.95 4.72 -11.80
CA PHE A 55 -12.47 4.12 -10.55
C PHE A 55 -12.94 4.91 -9.30
N ASN A 56 -14.04 4.48 -8.69
CA ASN A 56 -14.74 5.20 -7.61
C ASN A 56 -13.91 5.47 -6.33
N ASP A 57 -12.85 4.69 -6.07
CA ASP A 57 -11.95 4.88 -4.91
C ASP A 57 -10.82 5.89 -5.16
N LEU A 58 -10.66 6.37 -6.40
CA LEU A 58 -9.70 7.41 -6.75
C LEU A 58 -10.40 8.77 -6.87
N PHE A 59 -9.70 9.79 -6.39
CA PHE A 59 -10.12 11.19 -6.41
C PHE A 59 -9.06 12.05 -7.09
N THR A 60 -9.49 12.85 -8.05
CA THR A 60 -8.69 13.86 -8.74
C THR A 60 -8.74 15.17 -7.95
N LEU A 61 -7.57 15.75 -7.66
CA LEU A 61 -7.47 17.07 -7.01
C LEU A 61 -7.94 18.21 -7.96
N PRO A 62 -8.44 19.33 -7.41
CA PRO A 62 -8.71 20.55 -8.18
C PRO A 62 -7.47 21.00 -8.99
N LYS A 63 -7.66 21.58 -10.18
CA LYS A 63 -6.56 21.98 -11.07
C LYS A 63 -5.59 22.97 -10.42
N GLU A 64 -6.11 23.78 -9.51
CA GLU A 64 -5.42 24.81 -8.73
C GLU A 64 -4.42 24.22 -7.71
N ILE A 65 -4.45 22.91 -7.46
CA ILE A 65 -3.63 22.18 -6.47
C ILE A 65 -3.00 20.91 -7.09
N GLY A 66 -3.67 20.37 -8.11
CA GLY A 66 -3.54 19.00 -8.60
C GLY A 66 -2.35 18.70 -9.51
N TYR A 67 -1.59 19.67 -10.01
CA TYR A 67 -0.49 19.37 -10.93
C TYR A 67 0.85 19.06 -10.23
N TYR A 68 1.58 18.05 -10.71
CA TYR A 68 2.99 17.86 -10.36
C TYR A 68 3.85 18.98 -10.97
N LYS A 69 4.77 19.59 -10.19
CA LYS A 69 5.64 20.70 -10.61
C LYS A 69 6.79 20.28 -11.56
N ALA A 70 6.58 19.24 -12.35
CA ALA A 70 7.62 18.49 -13.05
C ALA A 70 8.54 19.36 -13.93
N TRP A 71 7.95 20.19 -14.78
CA TRP A 71 8.63 20.89 -15.88
C TRP A 71 8.89 22.38 -15.63
N ASP A 72 8.71 22.85 -14.39
CA ASP A 72 8.44 24.25 -14.13
C ASP A 72 9.55 24.95 -13.32
N ASN A 73 10.53 25.49 -14.05
CA ASN A 73 11.67 26.21 -13.48
C ASN A 73 11.38 27.69 -13.19
N GLU A 74 10.36 28.31 -13.81
CA GLU A 74 10.28 29.79 -13.81
C GLU A 74 8.87 30.41 -13.81
N ASN A 75 7.80 29.70 -14.19
CA ASN A 75 6.45 30.28 -14.28
C ASN A 75 5.36 29.52 -13.54
N SER A 76 5.74 28.63 -12.61
CA SER A 76 4.77 27.98 -11.73
C SER A 76 4.07 29.06 -10.92
N ILE A 77 2.77 29.24 -11.18
CA ILE A 77 1.90 30.07 -10.35
C ILE A 77 2.17 29.67 -8.90
N ARG A 78 2.50 30.66 -8.05
CA ARG A 78 2.53 30.46 -6.61
C ARG A 78 1.09 30.16 -6.17
N VAL A 79 0.73 28.89 -6.23
CA VAL A 79 -0.34 28.33 -5.41
C VAL A 79 0.17 28.44 -3.98
N GLU A 80 -0.17 29.59 -3.38
CA GLU A 80 0.25 30.00 -2.06
C GLU A 80 -0.32 29.07 -0.97
N LYS A 81 -0.32 29.54 0.28
CA LYS A 81 -0.76 28.78 1.45
C LYS A 81 -2.28 28.67 1.52
N SER A 82 -2.93 28.20 0.44
CA SER A 82 -4.36 27.88 0.46
C SER A 82 -4.64 26.84 1.53
N ILE A 83 -5.71 27.06 2.31
CA ILE A 83 -6.07 26.17 3.41
C ILE A 83 -6.22 24.71 2.93
N HIS A 84 -6.76 24.52 1.73
CA HIS A 84 -6.89 23.23 1.04
C HIS A 84 -5.56 22.46 0.96
N LYS A 85 -4.46 23.13 0.58
CA LYS A 85 -3.14 22.51 0.46
C LYS A 85 -2.60 22.05 1.83
N LYS A 86 -2.91 22.78 2.92
CA LYS A 86 -2.58 22.35 4.28
C LYS A 86 -3.44 21.14 4.66
N THR A 87 -4.76 21.19 4.42
CA THR A 87 -5.71 20.10 4.69
C THR A 87 -5.29 18.79 4.01
N PHE A 88 -4.99 18.79 2.71
CA PHE A 88 -4.56 17.58 2.00
C PHE A 88 -3.16 17.09 2.43
N SER A 89 -2.28 17.97 2.94
CA SER A 89 -1.03 17.54 3.57
C SER A 89 -1.30 16.82 4.89
N LEU A 90 -2.12 17.42 5.76
CA LEU A 90 -2.54 16.83 7.04
C LEU A 90 -3.22 15.46 6.83
N MET A 91 -4.15 15.34 5.89
CA MET A 91 -4.81 14.07 5.55
C MET A 91 -3.82 12.97 5.13
N ALA A 92 -2.80 13.29 4.33
CA ALA A 92 -1.82 12.31 3.85
C ALA A 92 -0.75 11.97 4.91
N GLU A 93 -0.42 12.93 5.78
CA GLU A 93 0.49 12.74 6.90
C GLU A 93 -0.15 11.90 8.01
N THR A 94 -1.46 12.01 8.21
CA THR A 94 -2.27 11.25 9.18
C THR A 94 -2.88 9.95 8.62
N GLY A 95 -2.64 9.61 7.34
CA GLY A 95 -3.11 8.35 6.75
C GLY A 95 -4.59 8.28 6.39
N LEU A 96 -5.30 9.41 6.41
CA LEU A 96 -6.69 9.53 5.96
C LEU A 96 -6.83 9.44 4.43
N ILE A 97 -5.80 9.88 3.70
CA ILE A 97 -5.66 9.68 2.25
C ILE A 97 -4.27 9.16 1.89
N TYR A 98 -4.13 8.59 0.69
CA TYR A 98 -2.83 8.23 0.12
C TYR A 98 -2.75 8.71 -1.34
N TYR A 99 -1.74 9.53 -1.67
CA TYR A 99 -1.49 9.97 -3.04
C TYR A 99 -1.03 8.80 -3.92
N GLN A 100 -1.82 8.45 -4.92
CA GLN A 100 -1.56 7.35 -5.83
C GLN A 100 -2.13 7.69 -7.20
N GLU A 101 -1.29 7.52 -8.22
CA GLU A 101 -1.69 7.66 -9.61
C GLU A 101 -2.57 6.48 -10.06
N VAL A 102 -3.56 6.76 -10.90
CA VAL A 102 -4.42 5.79 -11.61
C VAL A 102 -3.65 4.59 -12.16
N SER A 103 -2.60 4.81 -12.98
CA SER A 103 -1.80 3.72 -13.56
C SER A 103 -1.10 2.85 -12.51
N SER A 104 -0.78 3.42 -11.33
CA SER A 104 -0.14 2.75 -10.21
C SER A 104 -1.13 2.15 -9.20
N PHE A 105 -2.44 2.40 -9.37
CA PHE A 105 -3.56 1.78 -8.65
C PHE A 105 -4.03 0.51 -9.36
N LEU A 106 -4.00 0.51 -10.70
CA LEU A 106 -4.44 -0.60 -11.55
C LEU A 106 -3.81 -1.97 -11.23
N PRO A 107 -2.50 -2.11 -10.92
CA PRO A 107 -1.89 -3.41 -10.59
C PRO A 107 -2.54 -4.11 -9.38
N VAL A 108 -3.04 -3.35 -8.40
CA VAL A 108 -3.73 -3.93 -7.24
C VAL A 108 -5.21 -4.16 -7.55
N TYR A 109 -5.85 -3.25 -8.28
CA TYR A 109 -7.24 -3.42 -8.74
C TYR A 109 -7.42 -4.69 -9.59
N LEU A 110 -6.46 -4.97 -10.47
CA LEU A 110 -6.46 -6.13 -11.37
C LEU A 110 -5.96 -7.43 -10.72
N LEU A 111 -5.38 -7.37 -9.52
CA LEU A 111 -4.93 -8.56 -8.78
C LEU A 111 -6.11 -9.41 -8.25
N ASP A 112 -7.32 -8.86 -8.20
CA ASP A 112 -8.54 -9.58 -7.80
C ASP A 112 -8.39 -10.26 -6.42
N VAL A 113 -8.11 -9.42 -5.41
CA VAL A 113 -7.85 -9.82 -4.02
C VAL A 113 -9.16 -9.94 -3.26
N LYS A 114 -9.30 -11.06 -2.53
CA LYS A 114 -10.36 -11.29 -1.55
C LYS A 114 -9.74 -11.39 -0.15
N ARG A 115 -10.60 -11.35 0.88
CA ARG A 115 -10.19 -11.36 2.30
C ARG A 115 -9.33 -12.57 2.64
N GLU A 116 -9.77 -13.74 2.18
CA GLU A 116 -9.17 -15.05 2.45
C GLU A 116 -7.85 -15.32 1.70
N HIS A 117 -7.49 -14.52 0.69
CA HIS A 117 -6.26 -14.73 -0.07
C HIS A 117 -5.02 -14.34 0.74
N LYS A 118 -4.03 -15.24 0.80
CA LYS A 118 -2.65 -14.94 1.21
C LYS A 118 -2.00 -14.10 0.12
N VAL A 119 -1.64 -12.86 0.44
CA VAL A 119 -1.05 -11.91 -0.52
C VAL A 119 0.43 -11.67 -0.25
N LEU A 120 1.25 -11.64 -1.30
CA LEU A 120 2.63 -11.13 -1.28
C LEU A 120 2.77 -9.88 -2.14
N ASP A 121 3.18 -8.78 -1.54
CA ASP A 121 3.79 -7.63 -2.21
C ASP A 121 5.32 -7.84 -2.21
N MET A 122 5.91 -8.12 -3.38
CA MET A 122 7.30 -8.55 -3.50
C MET A 122 8.33 -7.40 -3.43
N CYS A 123 7.92 -6.15 -3.68
CA CYS A 123 8.81 -5.00 -3.92
C CYS A 123 8.23 -3.69 -3.36
N SER A 124 7.88 -3.70 -2.07
CA SER A 124 6.79 -2.89 -1.52
C SER A 124 7.05 -1.39 -1.32
N SER A 125 8.29 -0.93 -1.11
CA SER A 125 8.53 0.48 -0.74
C SER A 125 8.31 1.45 -1.91
N PRO A 126 7.57 2.56 -1.74
CA PRO A 126 7.30 3.26 -0.47
C PRO A 126 6.01 2.86 0.26
N GLY A 127 5.31 1.80 -0.17
CA GLY A 127 4.09 1.30 0.45
C GLY A 127 2.80 1.74 -0.24
N SER A 128 2.86 2.32 -1.45
CA SER A 128 1.65 2.76 -2.17
C SER A 128 0.72 1.58 -2.46
N LYS A 129 1.18 0.57 -3.19
CA LYS A 129 0.37 -0.60 -3.52
C LYS A 129 0.09 -1.45 -2.26
N THR A 130 1.06 -1.60 -1.36
CA THR A 130 0.89 -2.27 -0.06
C THR A 130 -0.26 -1.68 0.76
N THR A 131 -0.36 -0.35 0.88
CA THR A 131 -1.45 0.31 1.62
C THR A 131 -2.81 0.30 0.91
N GLN A 132 -2.86 -0.17 -0.34
CA GLN A 132 -4.11 -0.50 -1.03
C GLN A 132 -4.51 -1.96 -0.74
N LEU A 133 -3.52 -2.87 -0.73
CA LEU A 133 -3.71 -4.29 -0.38
C LEU A 133 -4.11 -4.50 1.09
N ILE A 134 -3.60 -3.69 2.02
CA ILE A 134 -3.94 -3.74 3.46
C ILE A 134 -5.46 -3.76 3.72
N SER A 135 -6.25 -3.06 2.91
CA SER A 135 -7.72 -3.01 3.07
C SER A 135 -8.49 -4.15 2.37
N MET A 136 -7.81 -5.10 1.72
CA MET A 136 -8.42 -6.08 0.81
C MET A 136 -8.26 -7.55 1.24
N THR A 137 -7.25 -7.87 2.07
CA THR A 137 -6.90 -9.22 2.54
C THR A 137 -6.79 -9.25 4.07
N ASP A 138 -6.95 -10.42 4.69
CA ASP A 138 -6.62 -10.67 6.11
C ASP A 138 -5.19 -11.22 6.33
N PHE A 139 -4.42 -11.45 5.27
CA PHE A 139 -3.00 -11.85 5.34
C PHE A 139 -2.15 -11.24 4.21
N LEU A 140 -1.33 -10.24 4.56
CA LEU A 140 -0.44 -9.55 3.62
C LEU A 140 1.03 -9.61 4.08
N VAL A 141 1.89 -10.19 3.24
CA VAL A 141 3.35 -10.05 3.38
C VAL A 141 3.83 -8.95 2.44
N ALA A 142 4.64 -8.03 2.97
CA ALA A 142 5.28 -6.97 2.22
C ALA A 142 6.81 -7.10 2.31
N ASN A 143 7.49 -7.12 1.18
CA ASN A 143 8.93 -7.34 1.11
C ASN A 143 9.69 -6.12 0.58
N GLU A 144 10.73 -5.70 1.31
CA GLU A 144 11.66 -4.66 0.86
C GLU A 144 13.09 -4.99 1.34
N PRO A 145 14.03 -5.32 0.43
CA PRO A 145 15.40 -5.68 0.80
C PRO A 145 16.25 -4.52 1.31
N ASN A 146 15.91 -3.26 0.98
CA ASN A 146 16.70 -2.11 1.40
C ASN A 146 16.20 -1.56 2.75
N ASN A 147 17.05 -1.67 3.79
CA ASN A 147 16.76 -1.20 5.15
C ASN A 147 16.16 0.22 5.24
N LYS A 148 16.63 1.19 4.43
CA LYS A 148 16.11 2.57 4.47
C LYS A 148 14.71 2.64 3.87
N ARG A 149 14.50 2.00 2.71
CA ARG A 149 13.19 1.88 2.04
C ARG A 149 12.18 1.13 2.92
N ARG A 150 12.57 0.04 3.57
CA ARG A 150 11.70 -0.72 4.48
C ARG A 150 11.24 0.12 5.68
N ASN A 151 12.10 0.99 6.22
CA ASN A 151 11.69 1.89 7.29
C ASN A 151 10.67 2.95 6.81
N VAL A 152 10.76 3.41 5.55
CA VAL A 152 9.74 4.27 4.91
C VAL A 152 8.42 3.52 4.71
N LEU A 153 8.47 2.29 4.21
CA LEU A 153 7.32 1.39 4.09
C LEU A 153 6.60 1.24 5.43
N ILE A 154 7.31 0.85 6.50
CA ILE A 154 6.77 0.71 7.86
C ILE A 154 6.13 2.03 8.35
N THR A 155 6.77 3.18 8.09
CA THR A 155 6.25 4.50 8.50
C THR A 155 5.01 4.94 7.71
N ASN A 156 4.78 4.39 6.51
CA ASN A 156 3.59 4.64 5.72
C ASN A 156 2.46 3.65 6.03
N THR A 157 2.79 2.38 6.31
CA THR A 157 1.79 1.37 6.67
C THR A 157 1.34 1.50 8.13
N SER A 158 2.16 2.00 9.05
CA SER A 158 1.77 2.24 10.45
C SER A 158 0.73 3.34 10.65
N LYS A 159 0.29 4.00 9.57
CA LYS A 159 -0.84 4.95 9.55
C LYS A 159 -2.17 4.27 9.23
N PHE A 160 -2.15 2.97 8.92
CA PHE A 160 -3.32 2.16 8.62
C PHE A 160 -3.60 1.28 9.83
N ASP A 161 -4.83 1.31 10.32
CA ASP A 161 -5.25 0.49 11.45
C ASP A 161 -5.46 -0.95 10.95
N THR A 162 -4.47 -1.82 11.19
CA THR A 162 -4.48 -3.21 10.74
C THR A 162 -3.52 -4.10 11.53
N SER A 163 -3.87 -5.38 11.65
CA SER A 163 -3.03 -6.47 12.17
C SER A 163 -2.57 -7.46 11.10
N ASN A 164 -2.99 -7.30 9.84
CA ASN A 164 -2.77 -8.27 8.75
C ASN A 164 -1.37 -8.22 8.08
N LEU A 165 -0.52 -7.26 8.46
CA LEU A 165 0.71 -6.93 7.72
C LEU A 165 1.99 -7.50 8.35
N ILE A 166 2.70 -8.33 7.60
CA ILE A 166 4.05 -8.81 7.93
C ILE A 166 5.07 -8.11 7.02
N VAL A 167 6.03 -7.37 7.60
CA VAL A 167 7.09 -6.72 6.81
C VAL A 167 8.39 -7.55 6.85
N THR A 168 8.90 -7.88 5.67
CA THR A 168 10.07 -8.73 5.43
C THR A 168 11.20 -7.99 4.72
N ASN A 169 12.40 -8.56 4.76
CA ASN A 169 13.64 -7.97 4.25
C ASN A 169 14.47 -9.01 3.48
N TYR A 170 13.88 -9.60 2.44
CA TYR A 170 14.54 -10.55 1.55
C TYR A 170 14.84 -9.92 0.19
N ASP A 171 15.96 -10.32 -0.41
CA ASP A 171 16.15 -10.18 -1.85
C ASP A 171 15.06 -11.00 -2.55
N GLY A 172 14.21 -10.36 -3.35
CA GLY A 172 13.02 -10.99 -3.94
C GLY A 172 13.36 -12.21 -4.81
N ARG A 173 14.56 -12.25 -5.39
CA ARG A 173 15.08 -13.39 -6.17
C ARG A 173 15.29 -14.67 -5.35
N PHE A 174 15.43 -14.52 -4.02
CA PHE A 174 15.76 -15.59 -3.09
C PHE A 174 14.72 -15.73 -1.97
N PHE A 175 13.54 -15.12 -2.11
CA PHE A 175 12.46 -15.17 -1.13
C PHE A 175 12.08 -16.64 -0.77
N PRO A 176 11.81 -17.01 0.50
CA PRO A 176 11.66 -18.42 0.90
C PRO A 176 10.48 -19.16 0.24
N THR A 177 10.75 -20.23 -0.51
CA THR A 177 9.75 -20.96 -1.34
C THR A 177 8.86 -21.98 -0.64
N LYS A 178 9.01 -22.16 0.69
CA LYS A 178 8.19 -23.13 1.46
C LYS A 178 6.74 -22.70 1.65
N PHE A 179 6.45 -21.41 1.53
CA PHE A 179 5.10 -20.86 1.61
C PHE A 179 4.62 -20.49 0.21
N LYS A 180 3.30 -20.53 0.00
CA LYS A 180 2.64 -20.21 -1.26
C LYS A 180 1.53 -19.20 -1.06
N PHE A 181 1.37 -18.32 -2.03
CA PHE A 181 0.43 -17.20 -2.01
C PHE A 181 -0.59 -17.35 -3.14
N ASP A 182 -1.85 -17.04 -2.85
CA ASP A 182 -2.94 -17.07 -3.83
C ASP A 182 -2.87 -15.84 -4.76
N ARG A 183 -2.23 -14.77 -4.28
CA ARG A 183 -2.04 -13.48 -4.99
C ARG A 183 -0.65 -12.91 -4.78
N ILE A 184 0.02 -12.52 -5.86
CA ILE A 184 1.37 -11.92 -5.79
C ILE A 184 1.48 -10.66 -6.66
N LEU A 185 1.91 -9.55 -6.05
CA LEU A 185 2.21 -8.30 -6.74
C LEU A 185 3.73 -8.19 -6.98
N CYS A 186 4.12 -8.14 -8.25
CA CYS A 186 5.48 -7.93 -8.73
C CYS A 186 5.61 -6.55 -9.38
N ASP A 187 5.45 -5.49 -8.58
CA ASP A 187 5.74 -4.11 -8.99
C ASP A 187 7.27 -3.90 -8.94
N VAL A 188 7.95 -4.36 -9.98
CA VAL A 188 9.41 -4.57 -9.95
C VAL A 188 10.22 -3.28 -10.16
N PRO A 189 11.44 -3.17 -9.58
CA PRO A 189 12.32 -2.04 -9.84
C PRO A 189 12.67 -1.95 -11.34
N CYS A 190 12.44 -0.78 -11.94
CA CYS A 190 12.61 -0.53 -13.38
C CYS A 190 13.32 0.79 -13.68
N SER A 191 13.50 1.14 -14.96
CA SER A 191 14.13 2.40 -15.39
C SER A 191 13.34 3.64 -14.94
N SER A 192 12.03 3.46 -14.76
CA SER A 192 11.01 4.45 -14.34
C SER A 192 10.66 5.53 -15.37
N ASP A 193 11.00 5.32 -16.64
CA ASP A 193 10.80 6.33 -17.70
C ASP A 193 9.34 6.62 -18.08
N GLY A 194 8.38 5.80 -17.62
CA GLY A 194 6.96 6.15 -17.62
C GLY A 194 6.60 7.30 -16.67
N THR A 195 7.45 7.62 -15.70
CA THR A 195 7.19 8.64 -14.66
C THR A 195 7.75 10.04 -14.94
N ILE A 196 8.26 10.28 -16.15
CA ILE A 196 8.81 11.57 -16.61
C ILE A 196 7.88 12.76 -16.33
N ARG A 197 6.55 12.60 -16.46
CA ARG A 197 5.55 13.65 -16.17
C ARG A 197 5.45 14.08 -14.70
N LYS A 198 6.13 13.36 -13.79
CA LYS A 198 6.31 13.71 -12.37
C LYS A 198 7.72 14.16 -12.07
N ASP A 199 8.71 13.51 -12.69
CA ASP A 199 10.14 13.75 -12.49
C ASP A 199 10.89 13.71 -13.85
N PRO A 200 11.06 14.86 -14.52
CA PRO A 200 11.80 14.93 -15.77
C PRO A 200 13.31 14.71 -15.63
N SER A 201 13.86 14.67 -14.40
CA SER A 201 15.28 14.38 -14.21
C SER A 201 15.65 12.98 -14.71
N ILE A 202 14.67 12.08 -14.81
CA ILE A 202 14.82 10.75 -15.40
C ILE A 202 15.37 10.81 -16.84
N LEU A 203 14.95 11.79 -17.67
CA LEU A 203 15.49 11.99 -19.03
C LEU A 203 16.99 12.32 -19.04
N LYS A 204 17.47 13.07 -18.04
CA LYS A 204 18.89 13.43 -17.91
C LYS A 204 19.78 12.22 -17.63
N PHE A 205 19.24 11.19 -16.97
CA PHE A 205 19.95 9.99 -16.55
C PHE A 205 19.50 8.71 -17.28
N TRP A 206 18.73 8.86 -18.36
CA TRP A 206 18.22 7.72 -19.13
C TRP A 206 19.35 7.03 -19.91
N ASN A 207 19.38 5.69 -19.88
CA ASN A 207 20.41 4.88 -20.54
C ASN A 207 19.92 3.43 -20.71
N ILE A 208 19.90 2.94 -21.95
CA ILE A 208 19.50 1.56 -22.29
C ILE A 208 20.27 0.47 -21.53
N ASN A 209 21.54 0.70 -21.17
CA ASN A 209 22.32 -0.28 -20.41
C ASN A 209 21.86 -0.41 -18.94
N LYS A 210 21.18 0.61 -18.38
CA LYS A 210 20.48 0.51 -17.10
C LYS A 210 19.31 -0.49 -17.22
N SER A 211 18.48 -0.33 -18.25
CA SER A 211 17.36 -1.24 -18.54
C SER A 211 17.80 -2.68 -18.75
N LYS A 212 18.91 -2.94 -19.45
CA LYS A 212 19.46 -4.31 -19.61
C LYS A 212 19.81 -4.98 -18.28
N GLY A 213 20.39 -4.24 -17.34
CA GLY A 213 20.69 -4.74 -16.00
C GLY A 213 19.43 -4.98 -15.16
N LEU A 214 18.41 -4.14 -15.35
CA LEU A 214 17.12 -4.26 -14.67
C LEU A 214 16.29 -5.42 -15.21
N ALA A 215 16.18 -5.62 -16.52
CA ALA A 215 15.50 -6.74 -17.17
C ALA A 215 15.87 -8.10 -16.54
N LYS A 216 17.18 -8.35 -16.40
CA LYS A 216 17.69 -9.58 -15.78
C LYS A 216 17.34 -9.71 -14.28
N LEU A 217 17.27 -8.60 -13.55
CA LEU A 217 16.81 -8.58 -12.15
C LEU A 217 15.30 -8.83 -12.07
N GLN A 218 14.52 -8.22 -12.96
CA GLN A 218 13.07 -8.35 -13.06
C GLN A 218 12.66 -9.79 -13.41
N ALA A 219 13.33 -10.42 -14.37
CA ALA A 219 13.15 -11.83 -14.71
C ALA A 219 13.43 -12.77 -13.52
N GLN A 220 14.52 -12.52 -12.78
CA GLN A 220 14.84 -13.29 -11.56
C GLN A 220 13.81 -13.11 -10.44
N ILE A 221 13.24 -11.90 -10.28
CA ILE A 221 12.18 -11.65 -9.29
C ILE A 221 10.86 -12.28 -9.75
N LEU A 222 10.44 -12.08 -11.00
CA LEU A 222 9.20 -12.64 -11.53
C LEU A 222 9.21 -14.16 -11.47
N LYS A 223 10.30 -14.81 -11.91
CA LYS A 223 10.45 -16.26 -11.80
C LYS A 223 10.27 -16.74 -10.36
N ARG A 224 10.89 -16.05 -9.40
CA ARG A 224 10.77 -16.41 -7.98
C ARG A 224 9.36 -16.18 -7.43
N SER A 225 8.66 -15.14 -7.87
CA SER A 225 7.26 -14.91 -7.56
C SER A 225 6.36 -16.02 -8.13
N LEU A 226 6.58 -16.45 -9.37
CA LEU A 226 5.80 -17.52 -9.98
C LEU A 226 6.06 -18.89 -9.31
N GLU A 227 7.30 -19.16 -8.85
CA GLU A 227 7.61 -20.29 -7.97
C GLU A 227 6.86 -20.25 -6.61
N LEU A 228 6.46 -19.06 -6.14
CA LEU A 228 5.72 -18.82 -4.89
C LEU A 228 4.19 -18.85 -5.07
N LEU A 229 3.70 -18.88 -6.31
CA LEU A 229 2.28 -18.79 -6.63
C LEU A 229 1.60 -20.15 -6.44
N GLU A 230 0.40 -20.16 -5.84
CA GLU A 230 -0.46 -21.35 -5.77
C GLU A 230 -0.89 -21.83 -7.17
N GLU A 231 -1.39 -23.06 -7.29
CA GLU A 231 -2.19 -23.44 -8.48
C GLU A 231 -3.46 -22.58 -8.51
N ASP A 232 -3.94 -22.15 -9.68
CA ASP A 232 -5.01 -21.15 -9.86
C ASP A 232 -4.70 -19.72 -9.31
N GLY A 233 -3.54 -19.53 -8.68
CA GLY A 233 -3.09 -18.23 -8.18
C GLY A 233 -2.88 -17.20 -9.30
N ILE A 234 -3.07 -15.91 -8.96
CA ILE A 234 -2.85 -14.78 -9.87
C ILE A 234 -1.63 -13.97 -9.40
N ALA A 235 -0.66 -13.77 -10.30
CA ALA A 235 0.41 -12.80 -10.15
C ALA A 235 0.21 -11.61 -11.08
N ILE A 236 0.55 -10.41 -10.62
CA ILE A 236 0.64 -9.21 -11.43
C ILE A 236 2.11 -8.89 -11.62
N TYR A 237 2.59 -8.88 -12.87
CA TYR A 237 3.85 -8.22 -13.22
C TYR A 237 3.57 -6.79 -13.63
N SER A 238 4.24 -5.81 -13.02
CA SER A 238 4.08 -4.41 -13.41
C SER A 238 5.34 -3.57 -13.31
N THR A 239 5.43 -2.57 -14.19
CA THR A 239 6.54 -1.61 -14.25
C THR A 239 6.00 -0.21 -14.56
N CYS A 240 6.78 0.83 -14.23
CA CYS A 240 6.56 2.18 -14.74
C CYS A 240 7.57 2.56 -15.83
N THR A 241 7.81 1.66 -16.79
CA THR A 241 8.65 1.92 -17.97
C THR A 241 7.95 1.51 -19.27
N PHE A 242 8.29 2.21 -20.35
CA PHE A 242 7.86 1.84 -21.70
C PHE A 242 8.71 0.71 -22.31
N ASN A 243 9.87 0.37 -21.73
CA ASN A 243 10.89 -0.43 -22.39
C ASN A 243 10.45 -1.88 -22.64
N LYS A 244 10.46 -2.34 -23.90
CA LYS A 244 10.19 -3.76 -24.25
C LYS A 244 11.12 -4.72 -23.48
N MET A 245 12.38 -4.31 -23.28
CA MET A 245 13.38 -5.09 -22.54
C MET A 245 13.01 -5.32 -21.07
N GLU A 246 12.23 -4.43 -20.46
CA GLU A 246 11.79 -4.53 -19.06
C GLU A 246 10.34 -5.04 -18.95
N ASN A 247 9.67 -5.27 -20.08
CA ASN A 247 8.26 -5.58 -20.17
C ASN A 247 8.06 -6.94 -20.88
N GLU A 248 7.84 -6.96 -22.20
CA GLU A 248 7.60 -8.19 -22.96
C GLU A 248 8.78 -9.18 -22.90
N ASP A 249 10.02 -8.70 -22.98
CA ASP A 249 11.19 -9.59 -23.02
C ASP A 249 11.36 -10.36 -21.69
N VAL A 250 11.01 -9.72 -20.56
CA VAL A 250 10.99 -10.35 -19.23
C VAL A 250 9.89 -11.42 -19.13
N LEU A 251 8.71 -11.16 -19.71
CA LEU A 251 7.64 -12.15 -19.76
C LEU A 251 8.03 -13.34 -20.64
N GLU A 252 8.66 -13.12 -21.79
CA GLU A 252 9.06 -14.18 -22.70
C GLU A 252 10.27 -15.00 -22.23
N GLU A 253 11.15 -14.44 -21.38
CA GLU A 253 12.23 -15.19 -20.71
C GLU A 253 11.68 -16.14 -19.62
N VAL A 254 10.60 -15.74 -18.94
CA VAL A 254 10.15 -16.39 -17.69
C VAL A 254 8.92 -17.27 -17.84
N LEU A 255 7.97 -16.92 -18.71
CA LEU A 255 6.70 -17.65 -18.83
C LEU A 255 6.87 -18.91 -19.68
N ASP A 256 6.53 -20.05 -19.09
CA ASP A 256 6.40 -21.35 -19.76
C ASP A 256 4.94 -21.83 -19.77
N HIS A 257 4.72 -23.05 -20.26
CA HIS A 257 3.42 -23.72 -20.36
C HIS A 257 2.69 -23.96 -19.01
N ASN A 258 3.26 -23.55 -17.88
CA ASN A 258 2.58 -23.59 -16.59
C ASN A 258 1.75 -22.33 -16.29
N TYR A 259 1.86 -21.29 -17.12
CA TYR A 259 1.27 -19.97 -16.89
C TYR A 259 0.57 -19.43 -18.14
N GLU A 260 -0.44 -18.60 -17.94
CA GLU A 260 -1.17 -17.90 -19.00
C GLU A 260 -1.29 -16.41 -18.68
N ILE A 261 -1.38 -15.56 -19.72
CA ILE A 261 -1.67 -14.13 -19.56
C ILE A 261 -3.15 -13.90 -19.81
N LEU A 262 -3.88 -13.51 -18.75
CA LEU A 262 -5.31 -13.25 -18.80
C LEU A 262 -5.60 -11.92 -19.50
N ASP A 263 -6.52 -11.92 -20.47
CA ASP A 263 -7.13 -10.67 -20.92
C ASP A 263 -8.14 -10.19 -19.88
N VAL A 264 -7.86 -9.04 -19.28
CA VAL A 264 -8.72 -8.38 -18.28
C VAL A 264 -9.10 -6.96 -18.70
N THR A 265 -8.91 -6.60 -19.97
CA THR A 265 -9.21 -5.24 -20.47
C THR A 265 -10.68 -4.85 -20.31
N ASN A 266 -11.58 -5.83 -20.26
CA ASN A 266 -12.99 -5.64 -19.92
C ASN A 266 -13.25 -5.12 -18.50
N LYS A 267 -12.31 -5.26 -17.54
CA LYS A 267 -12.43 -4.73 -16.17
C LYS A 267 -12.12 -3.22 -16.07
N LEU A 268 -11.71 -2.55 -17.14
CA LEU A 268 -11.08 -1.23 -17.08
C LEU A 268 -12.04 -0.01 -17.16
N ASN A 269 -13.35 -0.20 -17.32
CA ASN A 269 -14.36 0.86 -17.21
C ASN A 269 -14.01 2.15 -17.99
N ASN A 270 -13.91 2.06 -19.32
CA ASN A 270 -13.50 3.13 -20.25
C ASN A 270 -12.04 3.62 -20.13
N PHE A 271 -11.23 3.15 -19.17
CA PHE A 271 -9.79 3.42 -19.15
C PHE A 271 -9.11 2.67 -20.30
N LYS A 272 -8.44 3.41 -21.19
CA LYS A 272 -7.83 2.87 -22.41
C LYS A 272 -6.48 2.24 -22.14
N VAL A 273 -6.17 1.16 -22.85
CA VAL A 273 -4.85 0.50 -22.84
C VAL A 273 -4.49 0.00 -24.23
N ARG A 274 -3.19 -0.02 -24.54
CA ARG A 274 -2.63 -0.65 -25.73
C ARG A 274 -2.22 -2.08 -25.40
N ARG A 275 -2.29 -2.99 -26.37
CA ARG A 275 -1.89 -4.41 -26.23
C ARG A 275 -0.37 -4.55 -26.10
N GLY A 276 0.11 -5.70 -25.63
CA GLY A 276 1.53 -6.05 -25.61
C GLY A 276 2.12 -6.18 -27.02
N LEU A 277 3.44 -6.00 -27.14
CA LEU A 277 4.13 -5.87 -28.43
C LEU A 277 4.45 -7.20 -29.15
N THR A 278 4.06 -8.37 -28.61
CA THR A 278 4.30 -9.69 -29.23
C THR A 278 3.09 -10.61 -29.05
N GLU A 279 2.96 -11.63 -29.89
CA GLU A 279 1.83 -12.60 -29.84
C GLU A 279 1.68 -13.22 -28.44
N LYS A 280 2.77 -13.70 -27.85
CA LYS A 280 2.81 -14.24 -26.47
C LYS A 280 2.34 -13.26 -25.41
N THR A 281 2.53 -11.96 -25.62
CA THR A 281 2.31 -10.90 -24.63
C THR A 281 1.10 -10.03 -24.96
N TYR A 282 0.33 -10.34 -26.01
CA TYR A 282 -0.75 -9.52 -26.54
C TYR A 282 -1.74 -9.07 -25.46
N ASN A 283 -2.12 -9.99 -24.56
CA ASN A 283 -3.07 -9.74 -23.46
C ASN A 283 -2.51 -8.82 -22.35
N ALA A 284 -1.20 -8.57 -22.30
CA ALA A 284 -0.62 -7.57 -21.42
C ALA A 284 -1.00 -6.15 -21.86
N MET A 285 -0.95 -5.21 -20.92
CA MET A 285 -1.50 -3.87 -21.06
C MET A 285 -0.41 -2.81 -20.92
N ARG A 286 -0.28 -1.99 -21.96
CA ARG A 286 0.55 -0.78 -22.00
C ARG A 286 -0.33 0.44 -21.79
N ILE A 287 0.02 1.24 -20.80
CA ILE A 287 -0.60 2.54 -20.52
C ILE A 287 0.32 3.62 -21.08
N PHE A 288 -0.19 4.42 -22.01
CA PHE A 288 0.51 5.59 -22.54
C PHE A 288 -0.13 6.90 -22.03
N PRO A 289 0.67 7.96 -21.81
CA PRO A 289 0.18 9.23 -21.27
C PRO A 289 -1.00 9.86 -22.02
N GLU A 290 -0.94 9.86 -23.35
CA GLU A 290 -1.92 10.47 -24.25
C GLU A 290 -3.28 9.75 -24.25
N ASP A 291 -3.32 8.47 -23.87
CA ASP A 291 -4.56 7.67 -23.90
C ASP A 291 -5.56 8.08 -22.80
N ASN A 292 -5.05 8.51 -21.62
CA ASN A 292 -5.81 8.72 -20.38
C ASN A 292 -5.36 9.94 -19.52
N ASP A 293 -4.45 10.79 -20.01
CA ASP A 293 -3.75 11.83 -19.23
C ASP A 293 -2.95 11.30 -17.99
N THR A 294 -2.43 10.07 -18.09
CA THR A 294 -1.60 9.44 -17.03
C THR A 294 -0.10 9.55 -17.31
N GLY A 295 0.73 8.86 -16.52
CA GLY A 295 2.09 8.49 -16.89
C GLY A 295 2.10 7.21 -17.72
N GLY A 296 3.31 6.77 -18.09
CA GLY A 296 3.57 5.49 -18.74
C GLY A 296 3.63 4.34 -17.74
N PHE A 297 3.07 3.18 -18.10
CA PHE A 297 3.02 2.01 -17.22
C PHE A 297 2.81 0.71 -18.01
N PHE A 298 3.21 -0.42 -17.45
CA PHE A 298 2.98 -1.77 -18.00
C PHE A 298 2.39 -2.69 -16.95
N ILE A 299 1.41 -3.50 -17.33
CA ILE A 299 0.72 -4.46 -16.45
C ILE A 299 0.47 -5.76 -17.20
N CYS A 300 0.84 -6.88 -16.62
CA CYS A 300 0.54 -8.22 -17.12
C CYS A 300 -0.10 -9.04 -15.99
N VAL A 301 -1.26 -9.64 -16.26
CA VAL A 301 -2.00 -10.49 -15.32
C VAL A 301 -1.72 -11.95 -15.66
N ILE A 302 -1.03 -12.65 -14.78
CA ILE A 302 -0.51 -13.99 -14.99
C ILE A 302 -1.27 -14.95 -14.08
N ARG A 303 -1.93 -15.96 -14.64
CA ARG A 303 -2.54 -17.08 -13.88
C ARG A 303 -1.64 -18.30 -13.97
N LYS A 304 -1.48 -19.02 -12.87
CA LYS A 304 -0.79 -20.32 -12.85
C LYS A 304 -1.81 -21.43 -13.13
N ILE A 305 -1.67 -22.06 -14.29
CA ILE A 305 -2.59 -23.08 -14.80
C ILE A 305 -2.56 -24.29 -13.84
N PRO A 306 -3.71 -24.75 -13.30
CA PRO A 306 -3.80 -25.92 -12.45
C PRO A 306 -3.19 -27.21 -13.04
N LYS A 307 -2.71 -28.10 -12.16
CA LYS A 307 -2.16 -29.41 -12.55
C LYS A 307 -3.18 -30.39 -13.14
N GLU A 308 -4.47 -30.14 -12.90
CA GLU A 308 -5.58 -30.96 -13.41
C GLU A 308 -5.96 -30.53 -14.82
N ASP A 309 -6.11 -29.22 -15.07
CA ASP A 309 -6.33 -28.61 -16.40
C ASP A 309 -5.24 -29.00 -17.43
N LYS A 310 -4.01 -29.26 -16.96
CA LYS A 310 -2.89 -29.76 -17.78
C LYS A 310 -3.05 -31.20 -18.31
N LYS A 311 -4.19 -31.87 -18.06
CA LYS A 311 -4.46 -33.28 -18.45
C LYS A 311 -5.73 -33.48 -19.29
N ILE A 312 -6.05 -32.60 -20.24
CA ILE A 312 -7.22 -32.80 -21.12
C ILE A 312 -6.86 -32.95 -22.60
N ASN A 313 -6.77 -34.20 -23.03
CA ASN A 313 -7.43 -34.70 -24.25
C ASN A 313 -7.59 -36.24 -24.13
N PRO A 314 -8.68 -36.84 -24.63
CA PRO A 314 -9.81 -37.11 -23.74
C PRO A 314 -10.16 -38.60 -23.59
N ILE A 315 -10.97 -38.95 -22.57
CA ILE A 315 -12.15 -39.86 -22.69
C ILE A 315 -12.97 -39.95 -21.38
N LYS A 316 -14.29 -39.77 -21.53
CA LYS A 316 -15.46 -40.21 -20.70
C LYS A 316 -15.46 -40.12 -19.17
N ASN A 317 -16.41 -39.32 -18.68
CA ASN A 317 -17.37 -39.53 -17.59
C ASN A 317 -17.01 -40.46 -16.40
N GLU A 318 -17.09 -39.89 -15.19
CA GLU A 318 -18.11 -40.33 -14.23
C GLU A 318 -18.53 -39.15 -13.33
N SER A 319 -19.82 -39.05 -12.98
CA SER A 319 -20.37 -37.97 -12.17
C SER A 319 -20.26 -38.26 -10.67
N LYS A 320 -19.73 -37.31 -9.89
CA LYS A 320 -19.78 -37.37 -8.42
C LYS A 320 -20.15 -36.02 -7.82
N ASP A 321 -21.29 -35.99 -7.12
CA ASP A 321 -21.72 -34.84 -6.34
C ASP A 321 -20.74 -34.58 -5.18
N PHE A 322 -20.32 -33.32 -5.03
CA PHE A 322 -19.56 -32.87 -3.88
C PHE A 322 -20.41 -31.97 -2.99
N ASN A 323 -20.79 -32.49 -1.82
CA ASN A 323 -21.54 -31.73 -0.83
C ASN A 323 -20.66 -30.62 -0.22
N LEU A 324 -21.09 -29.37 -0.40
CA LEU A 324 -20.52 -28.20 0.26
C LEU A 324 -20.91 -28.16 1.74
N THR A 325 -20.06 -28.70 2.62
CA THR A 325 -20.21 -28.56 4.07
C THR A 325 -18.91 -28.14 4.76
N ASN A 326 -18.95 -26.98 5.42
CA ASN A 326 -18.00 -26.51 6.43
C ASN A 326 -16.54 -26.32 5.99
N SER A 327 -16.27 -25.22 5.28
CA SER A 327 -14.94 -24.63 5.18
C SER A 327 -14.43 -24.17 6.56
N LYS A 328 -13.66 -25.05 7.23
CA LYS A 328 -12.88 -24.64 8.41
C LYS A 328 -11.76 -23.70 7.98
N ILE A 329 -11.58 -22.61 8.72
CA ILE A 329 -10.40 -21.76 8.59
C ILE A 329 -9.22 -22.53 9.19
N GLU A 330 -8.36 -23.08 8.33
CA GLU A 330 -7.10 -23.68 8.79
C GLU A 330 -6.09 -22.57 9.09
N PHE A 331 -5.58 -22.56 10.33
CA PHE A 331 -4.53 -21.63 10.73
C PHE A 331 -3.23 -21.97 10.01
N VAL A 332 -2.45 -20.93 9.70
CA VAL A 332 -1.16 -21.06 9.00
C VAL A 332 -0.23 -22.02 9.73
N ASP A 333 0.15 -23.10 9.05
CA ASP A 333 0.99 -24.19 9.54
C ASP A 333 2.31 -23.70 10.19
N ASP A 334 2.60 -24.22 11.39
CA ASP A 334 3.85 -24.03 12.13
C ASP A 334 5.11 -24.27 11.28
N SER A 335 5.03 -25.14 10.26
CA SER A 335 6.14 -25.41 9.34
C SER A 335 6.60 -24.15 8.59
N PHE A 336 5.69 -23.21 8.24
CA PHE A 336 6.04 -21.93 7.63
C PHE A 336 6.86 -21.07 8.58
N ILE A 337 6.33 -20.88 9.80
CA ILE A 337 6.98 -20.10 10.86
C ILE A 337 8.38 -20.67 11.12
N SER A 338 8.50 -22.00 11.16
CA SER A 338 9.77 -22.70 11.38
C SER A 338 10.86 -22.44 10.31
N SER A 339 10.48 -21.99 9.11
CA SER A 339 11.38 -21.89 7.94
C SER A 339 12.19 -20.60 7.87
N ILE A 340 11.79 -19.60 8.65
CA ILE A 340 12.54 -18.37 8.98
C ILE A 340 13.58 -18.74 10.11
N LYS A 341 14.53 -17.89 10.58
CA LYS A 341 15.72 -18.38 11.39
C LYS A 341 16.50 -17.34 12.28
N VAL A 342 16.25 -17.20 13.61
CA VAL A 342 16.66 -16.00 14.44
C VAL A 342 18.15 -15.71 14.67
N ASN A 343 18.39 -14.39 14.90
CA ASN A 343 19.12 -13.83 16.04
C ASN A 343 18.25 -12.74 16.74
N TYR A 344 18.05 -12.77 18.07
CA TYR A 344 17.28 -11.77 18.84
C TYR A 344 18.17 -10.90 19.77
N PRO A 345 17.77 -9.67 20.14
CA PRO A 345 18.18 -9.03 21.39
C PRO A 345 17.52 -9.72 22.60
N MET A 346 18.18 -9.71 23.77
CA MET A 346 17.76 -10.54 24.92
C MET A 346 16.65 -9.95 25.81
N ASN A 347 15.94 -10.90 26.47
CA ASN A 347 15.18 -10.79 27.71
C ASN A 347 13.84 -10.01 27.71
N SER A 348 12.75 -10.75 27.45
CA SER A 348 11.40 -10.49 27.97
C SER A 348 10.71 -11.81 28.36
N ASN A 349 9.72 -11.76 29.25
CA ASN A 349 9.22 -12.95 29.97
C ASN A 349 8.25 -13.84 29.16
N GLN A 350 8.37 -15.16 29.37
CA GLN A 350 7.87 -16.19 28.44
C GLN A 350 6.44 -16.70 28.70
N SER A 351 5.74 -16.28 29.77
CA SER A 351 4.47 -16.90 30.20
C SER A 351 3.28 -16.55 29.32
N PHE A 352 3.01 -15.26 29.08
CA PHE A 352 1.87 -14.81 28.25
C PHE A 352 2.03 -15.17 26.76
N PHE A 353 3.25 -15.52 26.36
CA PHE A 353 3.63 -15.89 24.99
C PHE A 353 3.46 -17.39 24.70
N LYS A 354 3.20 -18.24 25.71
CA LYS A 354 3.25 -19.72 25.57
C LYS A 354 2.26 -20.30 24.55
N ASN A 355 1.08 -19.70 24.39
CA ASN A 355 0.01 -20.21 23.54
C ASN A 355 0.01 -19.64 22.10
N SER A 356 0.97 -18.76 21.75
CA SER A 356 1.01 -18.16 20.41
C SER A 356 2.43 -17.94 19.83
N ILE A 357 3.51 -18.20 20.60
CA ILE A 357 4.89 -17.89 20.18
C ILE A 357 5.87 -19.08 20.34
N ASN A 358 5.44 -20.25 20.80
CA ASN A 358 6.39 -21.34 21.07
C ASN A 358 7.18 -21.84 19.85
N SER A 359 6.64 -21.70 18.64
CA SER A 359 7.29 -22.03 17.36
C SER A 359 8.09 -20.86 16.74
N LEU A 360 7.78 -19.62 17.12
CA LEU A 360 8.10 -18.34 16.44
C LEU A 360 9.55 -17.86 16.56
N LYS A 361 10.47 -18.73 17.00
CA LYS A 361 11.85 -18.42 17.39
C LYS A 361 12.75 -18.17 16.13
N LYS A 362 12.50 -17.07 15.37
CA LYS A 362 12.89 -16.81 13.94
C LYS A 362 13.19 -15.33 13.52
N ILE A 363 14.08 -15.06 12.52
CA ILE A 363 14.69 -13.70 12.19
C ILE A 363 13.77 -12.68 11.53
N ASN A 364 14.15 -11.40 11.70
CA ASN A 364 14.09 -10.26 10.75
C ASN A 364 12.75 -9.93 10.07
N THR A 365 11.69 -10.64 10.41
CA THR A 365 10.33 -10.12 10.38
C THR A 365 10.25 -9.00 11.42
N CYS A 366 10.12 -7.76 10.95
CA CYS A 366 9.34 -6.80 11.70
C CYS A 366 7.89 -7.23 11.53
N LEU A 367 7.43 -8.12 12.42
CA LEU A 367 6.00 -8.15 12.74
C LEU A 367 5.65 -6.73 13.19
N VAL A 368 4.81 -6.05 12.39
CA VAL A 368 3.99 -4.98 12.96
C VAL A 368 3.19 -5.68 14.06
N PRO A 369 3.29 -5.27 15.33
CA PRO A 369 2.85 -6.14 16.42
C PRO A 369 1.39 -6.56 16.30
N LEU A 370 1.08 -7.77 16.78
CA LEU A 370 -0.29 -8.30 16.98
C LEU A 370 -1.00 -7.58 18.15
N LEU A 371 -0.97 -6.24 18.11
CA LEU A 371 -1.36 -5.29 19.15
C LEU A 371 -2.00 -4.04 18.53
N ASN A 372 -2.70 -4.17 17.39
CA ASN A 372 -3.69 -3.18 16.96
C ASN A 372 -4.99 -3.31 17.79
N TYR A 373 -4.83 -3.31 19.11
CA TYR A 373 -5.79 -2.76 20.05
C TYR A 373 -5.36 -1.33 20.39
N THR A 374 -5.51 -0.43 19.42
CA THR A 374 -5.75 1.02 19.57
C THR A 374 -5.71 1.64 18.18
N HIS A 375 -6.72 2.44 17.83
CA HIS A 375 -6.59 3.49 16.82
C HIS A 375 -5.38 4.41 17.13
N ASP A 376 -4.94 5.26 16.18
CA ASP A 376 -3.86 6.22 16.44
C ASP A 376 -4.23 7.23 17.56
N VAL A 377 -3.83 6.90 18.78
CA VAL A 377 -3.76 7.80 19.94
C VAL A 377 -2.30 8.15 20.27
N ALA A 378 -1.55 8.41 19.19
CA ALA A 378 -0.72 9.59 19.09
C ALA A 378 0.37 9.78 20.15
N GLY A 379 1.47 9.04 19.99
CA GLY A 379 2.68 9.22 20.79
C GLY A 379 2.60 8.60 22.19
N VAL A 380 1.40 8.48 22.76
CA VAL A 380 1.08 7.45 23.72
C VAL A 380 0.92 6.15 22.94
N LYS A 381 1.96 5.32 22.93
CA LYS A 381 1.75 3.89 22.67
C LYS A 381 0.73 3.39 23.69
N ALA A 382 0.02 2.29 23.41
CA ALA A 382 -0.82 1.59 24.40
C ALA A 382 0.00 0.97 25.57
N PHE A 383 1.17 1.55 25.90
CA PHE A 383 2.11 1.13 26.91
C PHE A 383 2.76 2.34 27.61
N ASP A 384 2.70 2.37 28.94
CA ASP A 384 3.48 3.26 29.81
C ASP A 384 4.96 2.84 29.86
N LEU A 385 5.86 3.83 29.91
CA LEU A 385 7.30 3.61 30.14
C LEU A 385 7.64 3.71 31.64
N ILE A 386 7.61 2.58 32.35
CA ILE A 386 8.03 2.49 33.75
C ILE A 386 9.53 2.18 33.87
N LYS A 387 10.18 2.74 34.91
CA LYS A 387 11.61 2.54 35.19
C LYS A 387 11.77 1.70 36.46
N ILE A 388 12.17 0.43 36.32
CA ILE A 388 12.45 -0.48 37.44
C ILE A 388 13.95 -0.78 37.42
N ASN A 389 14.66 -0.53 38.53
CA ASN A 389 16.09 -0.82 38.71
C ASN A 389 16.96 -0.38 37.51
N ASN A 390 16.83 0.89 37.12
CA ASN A 390 17.40 1.51 35.91
C ASN A 390 16.95 0.93 34.54
N THR A 391 16.29 -0.22 34.48
CA THR A 391 15.71 -0.78 33.26
C THR A 391 14.41 -0.05 32.86
N LYS A 392 14.27 0.26 31.57
CA LYS A 392 13.06 0.82 30.97
C LYS A 392 12.14 -0.31 30.49
N ILE A 393 10.95 -0.41 31.06
CA ILE A 393 9.95 -1.46 30.77
C ILE A 393 8.68 -0.79 30.25
N TRP A 394 8.11 -1.37 29.19
CA TRP A 394 6.81 -0.96 28.64
C TRP A 394 5.70 -1.85 29.24
N ARG A 395 4.84 -1.28 30.10
CA ARG A 395 3.63 -1.97 30.62
C ARG A 395 2.40 -1.53 29.82
N PRO A 396 1.37 -2.33 29.56
CA PRO A 396 0.14 -1.85 28.92
C PRO A 396 -0.48 -0.65 29.67
N LEU A 397 -1.08 0.28 28.94
CA LEU A 397 -1.77 1.45 29.51
C LEU A 397 -3.08 0.98 30.19
N GLN A 398 -3.25 1.27 31.48
CA GLN A 398 -4.49 0.94 32.19
C GLN A 398 -5.54 2.04 31.97
N ILE A 399 -6.39 1.85 30.97
CA ILE A 399 -7.63 2.62 30.79
C ILE A 399 -8.70 1.97 31.67
N ASN A 400 -8.85 2.47 32.89
CA ASN A 400 -9.77 1.93 33.89
C ASN A 400 -11.13 2.65 33.92
N TYR A 401 -11.34 3.63 33.02
CA TYR A 401 -12.55 4.44 32.98
C TYR A 401 -12.78 5.02 31.58
N GLU A 402 -14.05 5.12 31.21
CA GLU A 402 -14.53 5.64 29.93
C GLU A 402 -15.52 6.78 30.18
N LEU A 403 -15.43 7.85 29.39
CA LEU A 403 -16.24 9.05 29.53
C LEU A 403 -16.84 9.43 28.17
N CYS A 404 -18.16 9.33 28.03
CA CYS A 404 -18.87 9.97 26.91
C CYS A 404 -18.93 11.49 27.15
N ILE A 405 -18.72 12.28 26.11
CA ILE A 405 -18.71 13.74 26.14
C ILE A 405 -19.60 14.33 25.04
N ASP A 406 -19.92 15.62 25.14
CA ASP A 406 -20.58 16.37 24.07
C ASP A 406 -19.59 16.98 23.05
N LYS A 407 -20.15 17.55 21.98
CA LYS A 407 -19.39 18.13 20.86
C LYS A 407 -18.60 19.39 21.23
N GLN A 408 -19.07 20.18 22.20
CA GLN A 408 -18.38 21.39 22.66
C GLN A 408 -17.18 21.02 23.55
N LEU A 409 -17.33 20.02 24.42
CA LEU A 409 -16.22 19.51 25.23
C LEU A 409 -15.14 18.84 24.36
N LEU A 410 -15.54 18.17 23.27
CA LEU A 410 -14.61 17.64 22.26
C LEU A 410 -13.83 18.76 21.55
N TYR A 411 -14.50 19.84 21.16
CA TYR A 411 -13.87 20.99 20.52
C TYR A 411 -12.73 21.56 21.38
N SER A 412 -13.01 21.81 22.67
CA SER A 412 -12.01 22.33 23.61
C SER A 412 -10.87 21.34 23.85
N LEU A 413 -11.14 20.02 23.97
CA LEU A 413 -10.08 19.00 24.09
C LEU A 413 -9.13 18.93 22.87
N LEU A 414 -9.65 19.18 21.66
CA LEU A 414 -8.87 19.20 20.43
C LEU A 414 -8.16 20.54 20.19
N LYS A 415 -8.71 21.64 20.70
CA LYS A 415 -8.16 23.00 20.54
C LYS A 415 -7.12 23.36 21.60
N ASP A 416 -7.38 23.03 22.86
CA ASP A 416 -6.63 23.50 24.00
C ASP A 416 -5.60 22.46 24.50
N GLU A 417 -4.58 22.94 25.20
CA GLU A 417 -3.54 22.11 25.83
C GLU A 417 -4.08 21.37 27.07
N PHE A 418 -4.97 22.02 27.82
CA PHE A 418 -5.70 21.50 28.98
C PHE A 418 -7.04 22.23 29.04
N ILE A 419 -8.10 21.51 29.39
CA ILE A 419 -9.40 22.10 29.74
C ILE A 419 -9.67 21.89 31.23
N ASP A 420 -10.48 22.75 31.83
CA ASP A 420 -11.00 22.50 33.19
C ASP A 420 -12.14 21.47 33.11
N TYR A 421 -12.08 20.45 33.97
CA TYR A 421 -13.06 19.37 34.05
C TYR A 421 -13.16 18.89 35.50
N PRO A 422 -14.32 19.01 36.18
CA PRO A 422 -14.45 18.76 37.62
C PRO A 422 -14.26 17.26 37.93
N SER A 423 -13.14 16.92 38.56
CA SER A 423 -12.74 15.54 38.82
C SER A 423 -11.69 15.48 39.92
N GLU A 424 -11.91 14.65 40.94
CA GLU A 424 -10.88 14.32 41.93
C GLU A 424 -9.90 13.24 41.43
N ARG A 425 -10.22 12.60 40.29
CA ARG A 425 -9.41 11.52 39.71
C ARG A 425 -8.17 12.05 39.00
N THR A 426 -7.10 11.27 39.04
CA THR A 426 -5.87 11.48 38.24
C THR A 426 -5.50 10.16 37.56
N GLY A 427 -5.19 10.19 36.27
CA GLY A 427 -4.92 8.99 35.47
C GLY A 427 -5.39 9.07 34.02
N PHE A 428 -5.10 8.04 33.23
CA PHE A 428 -5.58 7.91 31.85
C PHE A 428 -7.03 7.43 31.81
N ILE A 429 -7.81 8.00 30.90
CA ILE A 429 -9.20 7.65 30.63
C ILE A 429 -9.45 7.57 29.12
N GLY A 430 -10.41 6.74 28.71
CA GLY A 430 -10.98 6.80 27.36
C GLY A 430 -12.03 7.90 27.30
N VAL A 431 -12.03 8.71 26.24
CA VAL A 431 -12.99 9.79 26.01
C VAL A 431 -13.66 9.59 24.66
N PHE A 432 -15.00 9.62 24.67
CA PHE A 432 -15.84 9.14 23.58
C PHE A 432 -16.83 10.21 23.12
N TYR A 433 -16.93 10.41 21.81
CA TYR A 433 -17.92 11.28 21.17
C TYR A 433 -18.31 10.66 19.82
N ASP A 434 -19.58 10.31 19.61
CA ASP A 434 -20.03 9.49 18.47
C ASP A 434 -19.11 8.26 18.29
N ASN A 435 -18.44 8.14 17.13
CA ASN A 435 -17.46 7.08 16.84
C ASN A 435 -16.00 7.49 17.13
N ILE A 436 -15.75 8.59 17.84
CA ILE A 436 -14.42 9.13 18.16
C ILE A 436 -14.00 8.64 19.54
N ASN A 437 -12.78 8.11 19.62
CA ASN A 437 -12.22 7.57 20.85
C ASN A 437 -10.85 8.24 21.01
N LEU A 438 -10.66 9.01 22.07
CA LEU A 438 -9.41 9.66 22.44
C LEU A 438 -8.93 9.07 23.78
N ILE A 439 -7.63 9.08 24.05
CA ILE A 439 -7.10 8.91 25.41
C ILE A 439 -6.85 10.31 25.97
N CYS A 440 -7.43 10.58 27.13
CA CYS A 440 -7.16 11.78 27.89
C CYS A 440 -6.45 11.42 29.21
N TYR A 441 -5.70 12.36 29.76
CA TYR A 441 -5.17 12.30 31.11
C TYR A 441 -5.89 13.32 31.98
N LEU A 442 -6.37 12.88 33.15
CA LEU A 442 -6.91 13.73 34.20
C LEU A 442 -5.81 14.08 35.22
N THR A 443 -5.81 15.32 35.69
CA THR A 443 -4.93 15.83 36.75
C THR A 443 -5.75 16.68 37.71
N GLY A 444 -6.53 16.02 38.57
CA GLY A 444 -7.57 16.71 39.34
C GLY A 444 -8.54 17.41 38.38
N ASN A 445 -8.86 18.68 38.66
CA ASN A 445 -9.83 19.49 37.93
C ASN A 445 -9.45 19.88 36.48
N LYS A 446 -8.49 19.19 35.85
CA LYS A 446 -8.06 19.44 34.46
C LYS A 446 -7.93 18.15 33.65
N MET A 447 -8.28 18.25 32.36
CA MET A 447 -8.20 17.15 31.39
C MET A 447 -7.38 17.56 30.16
N LYS A 448 -6.54 16.65 29.66
CA LYS A 448 -5.74 16.83 28.43
C LYS A 448 -5.90 15.66 27.48
N ALA A 449 -6.28 15.92 26.22
CA ALA A 449 -6.31 14.90 25.17
C ALA A 449 -4.92 14.67 24.57
N TYR A 450 -4.46 13.41 24.62
CA TYR A 450 -3.19 12.96 24.06
C TYR A 450 -3.41 12.58 22.60
N VAL A 451 -3.43 13.59 21.74
CA VAL A 451 -3.71 13.47 20.31
C VAL A 451 -2.67 14.26 19.52
N ASN A 452 -2.20 13.70 18.41
CA ASN A 452 -1.11 14.24 17.60
C ASN A 452 -1.54 15.59 17.06
N ASN A 453 -0.72 16.65 17.17
CA ASN A 453 -1.14 18.00 16.79
C ASN A 453 -1.66 18.10 15.34
N LYS A 454 -1.14 17.27 14.41
CA LYS A 454 -1.65 17.19 13.03
C LYS A 454 -3.01 16.47 12.93
N PHE A 455 -3.24 15.48 13.80
CA PHE A 455 -4.51 14.78 13.91
C PHE A 455 -5.55 15.61 14.66
N LYS A 456 -5.18 16.35 15.72
CA LYS A 456 -6.01 17.40 16.33
C LYS A 456 -6.46 18.41 15.27
N GLU A 457 -5.54 18.91 14.45
CA GLU A 457 -5.88 19.88 13.41
C GLU A 457 -6.85 19.30 12.34
N ILE A 458 -6.61 18.08 11.83
CA ILE A 458 -7.53 17.51 10.83
C ILE A 458 -8.88 17.09 11.44
N LEU A 459 -8.94 16.67 12.71
CA LEU A 459 -10.19 16.44 13.43
C LEU A 459 -10.99 17.73 13.60
N LEU A 460 -10.35 18.85 13.95
CA LEU A 460 -11.00 20.15 14.00
C LEU A 460 -11.59 20.54 12.64
N ILE A 461 -10.86 20.30 11.55
CA ILE A 461 -11.33 20.56 10.17
C ILE A 461 -12.47 19.62 9.75
N LEU A 462 -12.44 18.33 10.14
CA LEU A 462 -13.43 17.32 9.72
C LEU A 462 -14.77 17.40 10.48
N LEU A 463 -14.80 18.03 11.65
CA LEU A 463 -15.93 17.95 12.60
C LEU A 463 -16.56 19.31 12.92
N PHE A 464 -15.86 20.41 12.69
CA PHE A 464 -16.27 21.77 13.11
C PHE A 464 -16.18 22.82 11.98
N ASN A 465 -15.74 22.44 10.78
CA ASN A 465 -15.74 23.26 9.56
C ASN A 465 -16.52 22.56 8.41
#